data_AF-A0A1A2PAZ4-F1
#
_entry.id   AF-A0A1A2PAZ4-F1
#
_cell.length_a   1.000
_cell.length_b   1.000
_cell.length_c   1.000
_cell.angle_alpha   90.00
_cell.angle_beta   90.00
_cell.angle_gamma   90.00
#
_symmetry.space_group_name_H-M   'P 1'
#
loop_
_entity.id
_entity.type
_entity.pdbx_description
1 polymer ?
#
loop_
_entity_poly.entity_id
_entity_poly.type
_entity_poly.pdbx_seq_one_letter_code
_entity_poly.pdbx_strand_id
1 'polypeptide(L)' 'MFVGSGIFKSGDPAQRAAAIVKATTFYDDPDVLAKVSRGLGEAMVGINVEQVPQPHRLAQRGW' A
#
# COMPACT_ATOMS: atom_id res chain seq x y z
N MET A 1 10.72 4.10 -2.91
CA MET A 1 9.39 3.89 -2.29
C MET A 1 9.60 3.43 -0.86
N PHE A 2 8.78 3.89 0.10
CA PHE A 2 8.87 3.53 1.52
C PHE A 2 7.55 2.92 1.98
N VAL A 3 7.59 1.83 2.75
CA VAL A 3 6.39 1.20 3.34
C VAL A 3 6.64 0.85 4.79
N GLY A 4 5.70 1.20 5.66
CA GLY A 4 5.71 0.85 7.08
C GLY A 4 4.44 0.10 7.46
N SER A 5 3.42 0.83 7.92
CA SER A 5 2.16 0.26 8.40
C SER A 5 1.46 -0.65 7.40
N GLY A 6 1.60 -0.38 6.10
CA GLY A 6 0.97 -1.19 5.04
C GLY A 6 1.44 -2.65 5.01
N ILE A 7 2.62 -2.95 5.54
CA ILE A 7 3.15 -4.31 5.69
C ILE A 7 2.80 -4.84 7.08
N PHE A 8 3.23 -4.15 8.13
CA PHE A 8 3.22 -4.70 9.50
C PHE A 8 1.85 -4.67 10.17
N LYS A 9 0.89 -3.90 9.67
CA LYS A 9 -0.51 -3.88 10.14
C LYS A 9 -1.46 -4.61 9.19
N SER A 10 -0.94 -5.47 8.32
CA SER A 10 -1.74 -6.31 7.42
C SER A 10 -1.95 -7.71 7.99
N GLY A 11 -2.86 -8.49 7.41
CA GLY A 11 -3.16 -9.86 7.86
C GLY A 11 -2.01 -10.85 7.65
N ASP A 12 -1.18 -10.67 6.61
CA ASP A 12 0.05 -11.43 6.37
C ASP A 12 1.20 -10.50 5.96
N PRO A 13 1.99 -10.01 6.94
CA PRO A 13 3.09 -9.08 6.68
C PRO A 13 4.19 -9.66 5.79
N ALA A 14 4.52 -10.94 5.91
CA ALA A 14 5.62 -11.55 5.17
C ALA A 14 5.27 -11.68 3.68
N GLN A 15 4.08 -12.20 3.39
CA GLN A 15 3.59 -12.32 2.02
C GLN A 15 3.42 -10.95 1.37
N ARG A 16 2.89 -9.97 2.11
CA ARG A 16 2.71 -8.60 1.61
C ARG A 16 4.02 -7.88 1.35
N ALA A 17 5.02 -8.04 2.22
CA ALA A 17 6.36 -7.50 1.97
C ALA A 17 6.97 -8.06 0.68
N ALA A 18 6.90 -9.37 0.48
CA ALA A 18 7.41 -10.01 -0.73
C ALA A 18 6.69 -9.53 -2.00
N ALA A 19 5.37 -9.35 -1.93
CA ALA A 19 4.57 -8.81 -3.03
C ALA A 19 4.94 -7.37 -3.38
N ILE A 20 5.13 -6.51 -2.36
CA ILE A 20 5.52 -5.11 -2.55
C ILE A 20 6.90 -4.99 -3.19
N VAL A 21 7.87 -5.79 -2.75
CA VAL A 21 9.21 -5.81 -3.35
C VAL A 21 9.11 -6.19 -4.82
N LYS A 22 8.41 -7.28 -5.16
CA LYS A 22 8.21 -7.71 -6.55
C LYS A 22 7.48 -6.67 -7.40
N ALA A 23 6.41 -6.07 -6.87
CA ALA A 23 5.68 -5.03 -7.58
C ALA A 23 6.53 -3.78 -7.84
N THR A 24 7.49 -3.47 -6.96
CA THR A 24 8.44 -2.37 -7.16
C THR A 24 9.46 -2.70 -8.25
N THR A 25 9.95 -3.95 -8.26
CA THR A 25 10.93 -4.41 -9.25
C THR A 25 10.33 -4.50 -10.65
N PHE A 26 9.09 -4.96 -10.78
CA PHE A 26 8.39 -5.21 -12.05
C PHE A 26 7.19 -4.28 -12.23
N TYR A 27 7.38 -2.98 -11.98
CA TYR A 27 6.28 -2.02 -11.92
C TYR A 27 5.59 -1.78 -13.28
N ASP A 28 6.21 -2.17 -14.38
CA ASP A 28 5.75 -2.00 -15.75
C ASP A 28 5.23 -3.31 -16.38
N ASP A 29 5.25 -4.42 -15.65
CA ASP A 29 4.74 -5.71 -16.10
C ASP A 29 3.35 -5.98 -15.49
N PRO A 30 2.26 -5.81 -16.26
CA PRO A 30 0.90 -5.98 -15.74
C PRO A 30 0.60 -7.42 -15.30
N ASP A 31 1.24 -8.42 -15.91
CA ASP A 31 1.02 -9.83 -15.57
C ASP A 31 1.65 -10.18 -14.23
N VAL A 32 2.88 -9.68 -13.97
CA VAL A 32 3.54 -9.84 -12.68
C VAL A 32 2.74 -9.12 -11.59
N LEU A 33 2.30 -7.89 -11.84
CA LEU A 33 1.48 -7.14 -10.89
C LEU A 33 0.18 -7.88 -10.53
N ALA A 34 -0.57 -8.33 -11.55
CA ALA A 34 -1.79 -9.08 -11.34
C ALA A 34 -1.56 -10.37 -10.55
N LYS A 35 -0.41 -11.03 -10.73
CA LYS A 35 -0.05 -12.25 -9.99
C LYS A 35 0.29 -11.95 -8.53
N VAL A 36 1.11 -10.95 -8.25
CA VAL A 36 1.60 -10.67 -6.88
C VAL A 36 0.56 -9.97 -6.01
N SER A 37 -0.47 -9.34 -6.60
CA SER A 37 -1.57 -8.72 -5.85
C SER A 37 -2.60 -9.72 -5.31
N ARG A 38 -2.52 -11.01 -5.68
CA ARG A 38 -3.51 -12.03 -5.28
C ARG A 38 -3.20 -12.61 -3.90
N GLY A 39 -4.26 -12.87 -3.13
CA GLY A 39 -4.19 -13.66 -1.89
C GLY A 39 -3.38 -13.03 -0.76
N LEU A 40 -3.19 -11.71 -0.75
CA LEU A 40 -2.37 -10.98 0.25
C LEU A 40 -3.06 -10.75 1.60
N GLY A 41 -4.18 -11.42 1.86
CA GLY A 41 -5.02 -11.21 3.04
C GLY A 41 -5.55 -9.78 3.18
N GLU A 42 -6.02 -9.44 4.37
CA GLU A 42 -6.56 -8.11 4.67
C GLU A 42 -5.47 -7.04 4.64
N ALA A 43 -5.76 -5.93 3.97
CA ALA A 43 -4.93 -4.74 3.99
C ALA A 43 -5.09 -3.99 5.32
N MET A 44 -4.10 -3.15 5.65
CA MET A 44 -4.30 -2.21 6.75
C MET A 44 -5.48 -1.29 6.45
N VAL A 45 -6.23 -0.91 7.49
CA VAL A 45 -7.28 0.10 7.37
C VAL A 45 -6.62 1.48 7.20
N GLY A 46 -6.90 2.14 6.09
CA GLY A 46 -6.49 3.51 5.83
C GLY A 46 -7.48 4.53 6.39
N ILE A 47 -7.01 5.75 6.63
CA ILE A 47 -7.87 6.90 6.96
C ILE A 47 -8.03 7.73 5.69
N ASN A 48 -9.26 8.03 5.30
CA ASN A 48 -9.50 8.88 4.14
C ASN A 48 -9.06 10.33 4.44
N VAL A 49 -8.37 10.98 3.50
CA VAL A 49 -7.91 12.37 3.61
C VAL A 49 -9.04 13.34 3.97
N GLU A 50 -10.26 13.10 3.47
CA GLU A 50 -11.44 13.90 3.80
C GLU A 50 -11.77 13.88 5.29
N GLN A 51 -11.52 12.74 5.96
CA GLN A 51 -11.77 12.53 7.38
C GLN A 51 -10.63 13.07 8.27
N VAL A 52 -9.49 13.43 7.69
CA VAL A 52 -8.38 14.05 8.42
C VAL A 52 -8.71 15.53 8.64
N PRO A 53 -8.64 16.06 9.87
CA PRO A 53 -8.84 17.49 10.12
C PRO A 53 -7.81 18.34 9.34
N GLN A 54 -8.22 19.50 8.81
CA GLN A 54 -7.36 20.36 7.97
C GLN A 54 -5.95 20.62 8.54
N PRO A 55 -5.75 20.88 9.85
CA PRO A 55 -4.42 21.11 10.43
C PRO A 55 -3.49 19.89 10.37
N HIS A 56 -4.05 18.69 10.26
CA HIS A 56 -3.29 17.42 10.22
C HIS A 56 -3.12 16.86 8.81
N ARG A 57 -3.68 17.53 7.79
CA ARG A 57 -3.46 17.16 6.39
C ARG A 57 -2.06 17.61 5.97
N LEU A 58 -1.24 16.67 5.52
CA LEU A 58 0.11 16.95 5.02
C LEU A 58 0.11 17.63 3.64
N ALA A 59 -1.02 17.66 2.94
CA ALA A 59 -1.18 18.32 1.65
C ALA A 59 -2.27 19.40 1.73
N GLN A 60 -1.92 20.66 1.46
CA GLN A 60 -2.85 21.80 1.32
C GLN A 60 -3.13 22.20 -0.13
N ARG A 61 -2.58 21.49 -1.12
CA ARG A 61 -2.91 21.70 -2.55
C ARG A 61 -3.49 20.41 -3.14
N GLY A 62 -4.69 20.55 -3.69
CA GLY A 62 -5.40 19.49 -4.41
C GLY A 62 -4.91 19.34 -5.85
N TRP A 63 -5.13 18.12 -6.37
CA TRP A 63 -5.03 17.62 -7.75
C TRP A 63 -3.97 18.24 -8.67
#